data_AF-A0A959QNM3-F1
#
_entry.id   AF-A0A959QNM3-F1
#
_cell.length_a   1.000
_cell.length_b   1.000
_cell.length_c   1.000
_cell.angle_alpha   90.00
_cell.angle_beta   90.00
_cell.angle_gamma   90.00
#
_symmetry.space_group_name_H-M   'P 1'
#
loop_
_entity.id
_entity.type
_entity.pdbx_description
1 polymer ?
#
loop_
_entity_poly.entity_id
_entity_poly.type
_entity_poly.pdbx_seq_one_letter_code
_entity_poly.pdbx_strand_id
1 'polypeptide(L)'
;MTNHTSSANGNGASKCPYMGGAVKQGAVGGTSNRDWWPNQLNLSILHQHAPASNPLGPDFDYAEAFKSLDYAGLKEDLKKLMTDSQ
;
A
#
# COMPACT_ATOMS: atom_id res chain seq x y z
N MET A 1 -9.20 -21.04 39.23
CA MET A 1 -7.82 -20.54 39.25
C MET A 1 -7.08 -21.05 38.03
N THR A 2 -6.89 -20.21 37.02
CA THR A 2 -5.64 -20.03 36.24
C THR A 2 -5.91 -18.96 35.18
N ASN A 3 -4.99 -17.99 35.13
CA ASN A 3 -5.15 -16.68 34.53
C ASN A 3 -4.77 -16.71 33.05
N HIS A 4 -5.62 -16.18 32.17
CA HIS A 4 -5.15 -15.68 30.88
C HIS A 4 -4.83 -14.20 31.04
N THR A 5 -3.56 -13.94 31.34
CA THR A 5 -2.97 -12.60 31.36
C THR A 5 -3.00 -12.01 29.97
N SER A 6 -3.95 -11.14 29.72
CA SER A 6 -3.94 -10.19 28.60
C SER A 6 -2.76 -9.23 28.79
N SER A 7 -1.62 -9.53 28.18
CA SER A 7 -0.56 -8.55 28.00
C SER A 7 -0.93 -7.67 26.79
N ALA A 8 -1.79 -6.68 27.05
CA ALA A 8 -2.02 -5.58 26.15
C ALA A 8 -0.88 -4.57 26.33
N ASN A 9 0.16 -4.69 25.50
CA ASN A 9 1.22 -3.68 25.42
C ASN A 9 1.25 -3.08 23.99
N GLY A 10 1.01 -1.77 23.90
CA GLY A 10 1.29 -0.93 22.72
C GLY A 10 0.07 -0.46 21.91
N ASN A 11 -0.35 0.78 22.20
CA ASN A 11 -1.19 1.72 21.40
C ASN A 11 -2.14 1.14 20.34
N GLY A 12 -3.43 1.09 20.68
CA GLY A 12 -4.54 0.65 19.81
C GLY A 12 -4.87 1.55 18.61
N ALA A 13 -3.97 2.44 18.19
CA ALA A 13 -4.24 3.39 17.10
C ALA A 13 -4.15 2.78 15.68
N SER A 14 -3.64 1.55 15.52
CA SER A 14 -3.35 1.00 14.18
C SER A 14 -3.52 -0.53 14.04
N LYS A 15 -4.15 -1.20 15.01
CA LYS A 15 -4.40 -2.64 14.92
C LYS A 15 -5.80 -2.88 14.34
N CYS A 16 -5.87 -3.58 13.20
CA CYS A 16 -7.14 -3.97 12.59
C CYS A 16 -7.93 -4.85 13.57
N PRO A 17 -9.14 -4.45 14.01
CA PRO A 17 -9.85 -5.10 15.11
C PRO A 17 -10.47 -6.47 14.75
N TYR A 18 -10.50 -6.84 13.46
CA TYR A 18 -11.01 -8.13 13.00
C TYR A 18 -10.05 -8.78 12.00
N MET A 19 -9.37 -9.86 12.43
CA MET A 19 -8.60 -10.76 11.56
C MET A 19 -9.44 -12.02 11.31
N GLY A 20 -10.57 -11.91 10.60
CA GLY A 20 -11.55 -12.99 10.45
C GLY A 20 -11.37 -13.94 9.27
N GLY A 21 -10.14 -14.16 8.82
CA GLY A 21 -9.83 -15.16 7.80
C GLY A 21 -8.80 -16.14 8.34
N ALA A 22 -8.84 -17.40 7.89
CA ALA A 22 -7.75 -18.33 8.13
C ALA A 22 -6.44 -17.67 7.71
N VAL A 23 -5.55 -17.45 8.68
CA VAL A 23 -4.23 -16.84 8.45
C VAL A 23 -3.44 -17.82 7.59
N LYS A 24 -3.46 -17.62 6.28
CA LYS A 24 -2.45 -18.21 5.41
C LYS A 24 -1.13 -17.62 5.90
N GLN A 25 -0.17 -18.47 6.26
CA GLN A 25 1.20 -18.07 6.53
C GLN A 25 1.78 -17.49 5.22
N GLY A 26 1.47 -16.23 4.93
CA GLY A 26 1.65 -15.68 3.61
C GLY A 26 0.81 -14.41 3.43
N ALA A 27 1.51 -13.28 3.51
CA ALA A 27 1.10 -11.93 3.14
C ALA A 27 0.26 -11.09 4.12
N VAL A 28 -0.65 -11.62 4.93
CA VAL A 28 -1.49 -10.74 5.80
C VAL A 28 -1.79 -11.39 7.16
N GLY A 29 -1.00 -11.03 8.17
CA GLY A 29 -1.34 -11.29 9.58
C GLY A 29 -0.36 -12.21 10.30
N GLY A 30 0.37 -11.65 11.27
CA GLY A 30 1.30 -12.35 12.16
C GLY A 30 2.35 -11.40 12.71
N THR A 31 2.95 -11.74 13.85
CA THR A 31 4.07 -10.98 14.42
C THR A 31 5.27 -11.06 13.47
N SER A 32 5.76 -9.91 13.03
CA SER A 32 6.89 -9.76 12.11
C SER A 32 8.18 -9.41 12.86
N ASN A 33 9.33 -9.44 12.17
CA ASN A 33 10.61 -9.02 12.77
C ASN A 33 10.58 -7.58 13.30
N ARG A 34 9.79 -6.69 12.69
CA ARG A 34 9.65 -5.31 13.15
C ARG A 34 8.90 -5.20 14.48
N ASP A 35 8.01 -6.14 14.78
CA ASP A 35 7.30 -6.19 16.05
C ASP A 35 8.24 -6.63 17.19
N TRP A 36 9.21 -7.50 16.88
CA TRP A 36 10.22 -7.98 17.84
C TRP A 36 11.38 -6.99 18.04
N TRP A 37 11.83 -6.32 16.98
CA TRP A 37 12.91 -5.34 17.02
C TRP A 37 12.47 -4.00 16.41
N PRO A 38 11.68 -3.19 17.16
CA PRO A 38 11.10 -1.97 16.63
C PRO A 38 12.13 -0.91 16.21
N ASN A 39 13.36 -0.97 16.75
CA ASN A 39 14.46 -0.06 16.45
C ASN A 39 15.47 -0.62 15.43
N GLN A 40 15.18 -1.75 14.79
CA GLN A 40 16.05 -2.30 13.74
C GLN A 40 16.10 -1.36 12.52
N LEU A 41 17.27 -1.24 11.88
CA LEU A 41 17.43 -0.47 10.65
C LEU A 41 16.48 -0.97 9.56
N ASN A 42 15.68 -0.07 9.01
CA ASN A 42 14.72 -0.40 7.97
C ASN A 42 15.36 -0.38 6.58
N LEU A 43 15.66 -1.56 6.02
CA LEU A 43 16.16 -1.71 4.65
C LEU A 43 15.05 -1.75 3.60
N SER A 44 13.77 -1.74 4.01
CA SER A 44 12.65 -1.89 3.08
C SER A 44 12.59 -0.77 2.05
N ILE A 45 13.12 0.40 2.42
CA ILE A 45 13.18 1.59 1.58
C ILE A 45 13.96 1.38 0.28
N LEU A 46 14.97 0.51 0.32
CA LEU A 46 15.89 0.30 -0.80
C LEU A 46 15.29 -0.54 -1.93
N HIS A 47 14.16 -1.21 -1.67
CA HIS A 47 13.46 -2.02 -2.67
C HIS A 47 12.03 -1.54 -2.91
N GLN A 48 11.72 -0.30 -2.49
CA GLN A 48 10.48 0.36 -2.90
C GLN A 48 10.53 0.65 -4.39
N HIS A 49 9.42 0.42 -5.11
CA HIS A 49 9.30 0.64 -6.56
C HIS A 49 10.18 -0.27 -7.43
N ALA A 50 10.42 -1.51 -7.01
CA ALA A 50 11.08 -2.50 -7.85
C ALA A 50 10.34 -2.67 -9.19
N PRO A 51 11.04 -2.87 -10.33
CA PRO A 51 10.41 -3.01 -11.65
C PRO A 51 9.37 -4.13 -11.73
N ALA A 52 9.54 -5.21 -10.95
CA ALA A 52 8.58 -6.32 -10.88
C ALA A 52 7.20 -5.90 -10.33
N SER A 53 7.12 -4.79 -9.59
CA SER A 53 5.87 -4.22 -9.09
C SER A 53 5.25 -3.18 -10.05
N ASN A 54 5.94 -2.82 -11.14
CA ASN A 54 5.41 -1.89 -12.14
C ASN A 54 4.50 -2.65 -13.13
N PRO A 55 3.17 -2.37 -13.16
CA PRO A 55 2.26 -3.03 -14.09
C PRO A 55 2.44 -2.61 -15.55
N LEU A 56 3.13 -1.49 -15.82
CA LEU A 56 3.34 -0.96 -17.17
C LEU A 56 4.47 -1.66 -17.93
N GLY A 57 5.27 -2.47 -17.24
CA GLY A 57 6.40 -3.20 -17.82
C GLY A 57 7.68 -2.37 -17.91
N PRO A 58 8.81 -3.03 -18.26
CA PRO A 58 10.13 -2.42 -18.26
C PRO A 58 10.37 -1.44 -19.43
N ASP A 59 9.67 -1.62 -20.54
CA ASP A 59 9.89 -0.86 -21.78
C ASP A 59 8.98 0.38 -21.92
N PHE A 60 8.14 0.65 -20.91
CA PHE A 60 7.20 1.76 -20.96
C PHE A 60 7.87 3.10 -20.62
N ASP A 61 7.82 4.04 -21.56
CA ASP A 61 8.27 5.43 -21.37
C ASP A 61 7.07 6.37 -21.21
N TYR A 62 6.89 6.87 -19.99
CA TYR A 62 5.81 7.82 -19.68
C TYR A 62 5.98 9.16 -20.41
N ALA A 63 7.21 9.65 -20.59
CA ALA A 63 7.44 10.93 -21.24
C ALA A 63 7.08 10.86 -22.73
N GLU A 64 7.43 9.76 -23.41
CA GLU A 64 7.01 9.54 -24.79
C GLU A 64 5.49 9.35 -24.91
N ALA A 65 4.90 8.53 -24.04
CA ALA A 65 3.45 8.34 -24.03
C ALA A 65 2.71 9.67 -23.80
N PHE A 66 3.18 10.50 -22.87
CA PHE A 66 2.57 11.80 -22.56
C PHE A 66 2.68 12.80 -23.72
N LYS A 67 3.75 12.77 -24.51
CA LYS A 67 3.87 13.64 -25.71
C LYS A 67 2.81 13.32 -26.77
N SER A 68 2.35 12.07 -26.84
CA SER A 68 1.32 11.64 -27.79
C SER A 68 -0.11 11.92 -27.32
N LEU A 69 -0.28 12.40 -26.09
CA LEU A 69 -1.58 12.65 -25.47
C LEU A 69 -2.26 13.88 -26.08
N ASP A 70 -3.56 13.79 -26.36
CA ASP A 70 -4.39 14.96 -26.63
C ASP A 70 -4.62 15.77 -25.35
N TYR A 71 -3.67 16.68 -25.08
CA TYR A 71 -3.69 17.52 -23.90
C TYR A 71 -4.83 18.54 -23.92
N ALA A 72 -5.30 18.95 -25.10
CA ALA A 72 -6.42 19.90 -25.20
C ALA A 72 -7.73 19.19 -24.83
N GLY A 73 -8.00 18.03 -25.44
CA GLY A 73 -9.17 17.21 -25.14
C GLY A 73 -9.23 16.82 -23.66
N LEU A 74 -8.11 16.37 -23.06
CA LEU A 74 -8.07 16.01 -21.64
C LEU A 74 -8.51 17.17 -20.72
N LYS A 75 -8.05 18.40 -21.00
CA LYS A 75 -8.44 19.56 -20.20
C LYS A 75 -9.92 19.91 -20.37
N GLU A 76 -10.48 19.74 -21.56
CA GLU A 76 -11.91 19.95 -21.78
C GLU A 76 -12.75 18.92 -21.04
N ASP A 77 -12.35 17.65 -21.09
CA ASP A 77 -13.08 16.58 -20.41
C ASP A 77 -13.00 16.74 -18.88
N LEU A 78 -11.87 17.19 -18.34
CA LEU A 78 -11.77 17.56 -16.92
C LEU A 78 -12.73 18.72 -16.55
N LYS A 79 -12.85 19.74 -17.40
CA LYS A 79 -13.80 20.85 -17.16
C LYS A 79 -15.24 20.37 -17.16
N LYS A 80 -15.62 19.47 -18.08
CA LYS A 80 -16.96 18.89 -18.14
C LYS A 80 -17.24 18.05 -16.89
N LEU A 81 -16.30 17.20 -16.48
CA LEU A 81 -16.41 16.36 -15.28
C LEU A 81 -16.69 17.18 -14.02
N MET A 82 -16.09 18.36 -13.88
CA MET A 82 -16.35 19.25 -12.74
C MET A 82 -17.81 19.75 -12.65
N THR A 83 -18.58 19.60 -13.72
CA THR A 83 -19.99 20.03 -13.81
C THR A 83 -20.97 18.88 -14.00
N ASP A 84 -20.48 17.65 -14.12
CA ASP A 84 -21.29 16.44 -14.32
C ASP A 84 -21.37 15.66 -13.01
N SER A 85 -22.56 15.62 -12.39
CA SER A 85 -22.74 14.96 -11.08
C SER A 85 -22.93 13.47 -11.27
N GLN A 86 -22.12 12.70 -10.55
CA GLN A 86 -22.28 11.25 -10.37
C GLN A 86 -23.35 10.93 -9.32
#